data_AF-A0A366XQ27-F1
#
_entry.id   AF-A0A366XQ27-F1
#
_cell.length_a   1.000
_cell.length_b   1.000
_cell.length_c   1.000
_cell.angle_alpha   90.00
_cell.angle_beta   90.00
_cell.angle_gamma   90.00
#
_symmetry.space_group_name_H-M   'P 1'
#
loop_
_entity.id
_entity.type
_entity.pdbx_description
1 polymer ?
#
loop_
_entity_poly.entity_id
_entity_poly.type
_entity_poly.pdbx_seq_one_letter_code
_entity_poly.pdbx_strand_id
1 'polypeptide(L)'
;MISLFCFDFILILILIYPERKILIDIASIQKLLRKALLYRLMTNVEKIVSNAGLSHQEVSSRTGRKGNWFNDAYNNNEDIHISSLAKVLSVINAHTEIKQYQLSDLFDKKVLRISSVMSSLADENFATINNFITSEIDLFMDLIGDWGSLDSKKKLSNDERSYFKELQKLIKHLADKGDKSNA
;
A
#
# COMPACT_ATOMS: atom_id res chain seq x y z
N MET A 1 -28.90 2.20 -27.78
CA MET A 1 -30.00 1.77 -26.89
C MET A 1 -29.50 0.60 -26.04
N ILE A 2 -28.54 0.85 -25.15
CA ILE A 2 -27.92 -0.13 -24.24
C ILE A 2 -27.94 0.58 -22.88
N SER A 3 -29.02 0.46 -22.12
CA SER A 3 -29.10 1.16 -20.83
C SER A 3 -30.05 0.55 -19.80
N LEU A 4 -30.75 -0.55 -20.06
CA LEU A 4 -31.66 -1.12 -19.06
C LEU A 4 -31.16 -2.45 -18.45
N PHE A 5 -30.38 -3.26 -19.16
CA PHE A 5 -30.05 -4.61 -18.67
C PHE A 5 -28.97 -4.68 -17.58
N CYS A 6 -28.05 -3.71 -17.48
CA CYS A 6 -27.04 -3.71 -16.42
C CYS A 6 -27.58 -3.25 -15.06
N PHE A 7 -28.64 -2.43 -15.05
CA PHE A 7 -29.17 -1.89 -13.79
C PHE A 7 -29.98 -2.93 -13.02
N ASP A 8 -30.75 -3.77 -13.74
CA ASP A 8 -31.58 -4.80 -13.14
C ASP A 8 -30.77 -5.93 -12.50
N PHE A 9 -29.61 -6.30 -13.04
CA PHE A 9 -28.79 -7.38 -12.47
C PHE A 9 -28.13 -6.97 -11.15
N ILE A 10 -27.70 -5.71 -11.03
CA ILE A 10 -27.16 -5.15 -9.79
C ILE A 10 -28.26 -5.07 -8.72
N LEU A 11 -29.47 -4.65 -9.11
CA LEU A 11 -30.62 -4.57 -8.21
C LEU A 11 -31.06 -5.95 -7.69
N ILE A 12 -31.03 -6.98 -8.55
CA ILE A 12 -31.35 -8.36 -8.18
C ILE A 12 -30.32 -8.94 -7.20
N LEU A 13 -29.03 -8.66 -7.40
CA LEU A 13 -27.98 -9.09 -6.47
C LEU A 13 -28.12 -8.44 -5.08
N ILE A 14 -28.59 -7.19 -5.02
CA ILE A 14 -28.84 -6.46 -3.76
C ILE A 14 -30.06 -7.02 -3.02
N LEU A 15 -31.10 -7.46 -3.74
CA LEU A 15 -32.34 -7.97 -3.13
C LEU A 15 -32.22 -9.41 -2.59
N ILE A 16 -31.34 -10.25 -3.17
CA ILE A 16 -31.21 -11.66 -2.78
C ILE A 16 -30.28 -11.86 -1.57
N TYR A 17 -29.36 -10.92 -1.31
CA TYR A 17 -28.39 -11.01 -0.21
C TYR A 17 -28.39 -9.74 0.66
N PRO A 18 -29.44 -9.49 1.46
CA PRO A 18 -29.58 -8.27 2.26
C PRO A 18 -28.60 -8.19 3.45
N GLU A 19 -27.97 -9.31 3.83
CA GLU A 19 -26.93 -9.34 4.87
C GLU A 19 -25.56 -9.70 4.28
N ARG A 20 -24.68 -8.69 4.24
CA ARG A 20 -23.24 -8.75 3.93
C ARG A 20 -22.86 -9.20 2.51
N LYS A 21 -22.41 -8.23 1.72
CA LYS A 21 -21.20 -8.38 0.90
C LYS A 21 -20.55 -7.02 0.78
N ILE A 22 -19.61 -6.71 1.68
CA ILE A 22 -18.53 -5.81 1.25
C ILE A 22 -17.75 -6.65 0.24
N LEU A 23 -18.18 -6.52 -1.00
CA LEU A 23 -17.53 -7.08 -2.14
C LEU A 23 -16.23 -6.29 -2.26
N ILE A 24 -15.09 -6.88 -1.90
CA ILE A 24 -13.81 -6.19 -2.04
C ILE A 24 -13.66 -5.87 -3.53
N ASP A 25 -13.74 -4.59 -3.86
CA ASP A 25 -13.57 -4.11 -5.22
C ASP A 25 -12.10 -3.78 -5.51
N ILE A 26 -11.81 -3.60 -6.80
CA ILE A 26 -10.47 -3.30 -7.29
C ILE A 26 -9.94 -1.99 -6.70
N ALA A 27 -10.77 -0.95 -6.61
CA ALA A 27 -10.36 0.35 -6.09
C ALA A 27 -9.98 0.27 -4.61
N SER A 28 -10.72 -0.52 -3.83
CA SER A 28 -10.44 -0.81 -2.42
C SER A 28 -9.08 -1.50 -2.24
N ILE A 29 -8.77 -2.48 -3.08
CA ILE A 29 -7.45 -3.17 -3.06
C ILE A 29 -6.34 -2.21 -3.50
N GLN A 30 -6.55 -1.45 -4.58
CA GLN A 30 -5.59 -0.43 -5.04
C GLN A 30 -5.28 0.60 -3.94
N LYS A 31 -6.29 1.01 -3.18
CA LYS A 31 -6.12 1.94 -2.06
C LYS A 31 -5.25 1.37 -0.96
N LEU A 32 -5.48 0.11 -0.57
CA LEU A 32 -4.66 -0.59 0.42
C LEU A 32 -3.24 -0.84 -0.08
N LEU A 33 -3.07 -1.25 -1.34
CA LEU A 33 -1.75 -1.42 -1.95
C LEU A 33 -0.98 -0.10 -1.99
N ARG A 34 -1.63 1.02 -2.36
CA ARG A 34 -1.02 2.35 -2.32
C ARG A 34 -0.56 2.71 -0.90
N LYS A 35 -1.36 2.43 0.12
CA LYS A 35 -0.98 2.69 1.53
C LYS A 35 0.26 1.88 1.94
N ALA A 36 0.34 0.62 1.56
CA ALA A 36 1.50 -0.22 1.83
C ALA A 36 2.74 0.23 1.04
N LEU A 37 2.57 0.62 -0.23
CA LEU A 37 3.64 1.16 -1.06
C LEU A 37 4.26 2.41 -0.43
N LEU A 38 3.42 3.38 -0.06
CA LEU A 38 3.86 4.60 0.63
C LEU A 38 4.55 4.29 1.96
N TYR A 39 4.01 3.34 2.72
CA TYR A 39 4.59 2.93 3.99
C TYR A 39 6.01 2.41 3.83
N ARG A 40 6.24 1.53 2.85
CA ARG A 40 7.57 0.98 2.58
C ARG A 40 8.52 2.03 2.02
N LEU A 41 8.07 2.85 1.07
CA LEU A 41 8.88 3.94 0.51
C LEU A 41 9.34 4.91 1.61
N MET A 42 8.41 5.38 2.45
CA MET A 42 8.75 6.29 3.56
C MET A 42 9.64 5.63 4.61
N THR A 43 9.46 4.34 4.88
CA THR A 43 10.37 3.57 5.76
C THR A 43 11.76 3.45 5.16
N ASN A 44 11.89 3.27 3.84
CA ASN A 44 13.17 3.19 3.17
C ASN A 44 13.88 4.57 3.15
N VAL A 45 13.15 5.66 2.92
CA VAL A 45 13.68 7.02 3.05
C VAL A 45 14.15 7.29 4.49
N GLU A 46 13.34 6.91 5.49
CA GLU A 46 13.69 7.07 6.91
C GLU A 46 14.97 6.31 7.27
N LYS A 47 15.14 5.07 6.79
CA LYS A 47 16.38 4.31 6.99
C LYS A 47 17.59 5.03 6.41
N ILE A 48 17.48 5.61 5.21
CA ILE A 48 18.59 6.36 4.60
C ILE A 48 18.91 7.62 5.41
N VAL A 49 17.89 8.35 5.87
CA VAL A 49 18.05 9.52 6.75
C VAL A 49 18.75 9.13 8.06
N SER A 50 18.30 8.05 8.69
CA SER A 50 18.86 7.51 9.93
C SER A 50 20.31 7.04 9.75
N ASN A 51 20.61 6.33 8.65
CA ASN A 51 21.96 5.88 8.30
C ASN A 51 22.92 7.04 8.01
N ALA A 52 22.41 8.18 7.53
CA ALA A 52 23.18 9.41 7.37
C ALA A 52 23.38 10.17 8.70
N GLY A 53 22.88 9.64 9.83
CA GLY A 53 22.99 10.26 11.15
C GLY A 53 22.13 11.51 11.32
N LEU A 54 21.10 11.70 10.49
CA LEU A 54 20.25 12.89 10.50
C LEU A 54 18.96 12.65 11.29
N SER A 55 18.60 13.59 12.15
CA SER A 55 17.29 13.61 12.79
C SER A 55 16.19 14.14 11.85
N HIS A 56 14.94 13.75 12.10
CA HIS A 56 13.78 14.29 11.34
C HIS A 56 13.68 15.81 11.41
N GLN A 57 14.05 16.41 12.54
CA GLN A 57 14.06 17.85 12.74
C GLN A 57 15.12 18.53 11.85
N GLU A 58 16.33 17.95 11.77
CA GLU A 58 17.40 18.48 10.91
C GLU A 58 17.02 18.40 9.43
N VAL A 59 16.47 17.27 8.99
CA VAL A 59 15.98 17.13 7.60
C VAL A 59 14.90 18.19 7.32
N SER A 60 13.94 18.38 8.22
CA SER A 60 12.88 19.38 8.04
C SER A 60 13.45 20.79 7.93
N SER A 61 14.34 21.18 8.84
CA SER A 61 14.98 22.50 8.84
C SER A 61 15.79 22.76 7.57
N ARG A 62 16.66 21.82 7.19
CA ARG A 62 17.57 21.99 6.04
C ARG A 62 16.89 21.89 4.68
N THR A 63 15.71 21.26 4.61
CA THR A 63 14.86 21.29 3.39
C THR A 63 14.04 22.58 3.26
N GLY A 64 14.18 23.53 4.21
CA GLY A 64 13.45 24.79 4.24
C GLY A 64 11.98 24.63 4.64
N ARG A 65 11.62 23.51 5.26
CA ARG A 65 10.27 23.25 5.76
C ARG A 65 10.20 23.68 7.23
N LYS A 66 9.05 24.25 7.63
CA LYS A 66 8.81 24.63 9.02
C LYS A 66 8.42 23.40 9.85
N GLY A 67 8.72 23.44 11.14
CA GLY A 67 8.32 22.40 12.10
C GLY A 67 9.01 21.06 11.84
N ASN A 68 8.35 19.98 12.25
CA ASN A 68 8.85 18.61 12.11
C ASN A 68 8.24 17.92 10.88
N TRP A 69 8.20 18.63 9.75
CA TRP A 69 7.51 18.20 8.53
C TRP A 69 7.87 16.77 8.08
N PHE A 70 9.14 16.38 8.13
CA PHE A 70 9.54 15.03 7.73
C PHE A 70 8.97 13.96 8.66
N ASN A 71 8.99 14.22 9.98
CA ASN A 71 8.37 13.35 10.96
C ASN A 71 6.86 13.25 10.75
N ASP A 72 6.20 14.36 10.43
CA ASP A 72 4.77 14.39 10.18
C ASP A 72 4.44 13.58 8.92
N ALA A 73 5.19 13.76 7.83
CA ALA A 73 5.02 12.99 6.61
C ALA A 73 5.22 11.48 6.85
N TYR A 74 6.27 11.10 7.57
CA TYR A 74 6.54 9.71 7.95
C TYR A 74 5.43 9.12 8.84
N ASN A 75 5.01 9.85 9.88
CA ASN A 75 4.00 9.40 10.83
C ASN A 75 2.59 9.38 10.24
N ASN A 76 2.28 10.22 9.26
CA ASN A 76 0.97 10.24 8.62
C ASN A 76 0.91 9.34 7.37
N ASN A 77 2.03 8.72 6.97
CA ASN A 77 2.13 7.95 5.74
C ASN A 77 1.76 8.80 4.51
N GLU A 78 2.25 10.04 4.50
CA GLU A 78 1.97 11.00 3.43
C GLU A 78 2.78 10.69 2.18
N ASP A 79 2.16 10.93 1.02
CA ASP A 79 2.86 10.93 -0.25
C ASP A 79 3.66 12.24 -0.38
N ILE A 80 4.98 12.13 -0.31
CA ILE A 80 5.86 13.29 -0.51
C ILE A 80 6.13 13.49 -1.99
N HIS A 81 5.94 14.72 -2.48
CA HIS A 81 6.30 15.06 -3.85
C HIS A 81 7.77 14.78 -4.15
N ILE A 82 8.07 14.42 -5.40
CA ILE A 82 9.44 14.16 -5.89
C ILE A 82 10.40 15.32 -5.61
N SER A 83 9.92 16.57 -5.66
CA SER A 83 10.70 17.76 -5.33
C SER A 83 11.06 17.83 -3.84
N SER A 84 10.20 17.37 -2.94
CA SER A 84 10.50 17.24 -1.52
C SER A 84 11.50 16.11 -1.28
N LEU A 85 11.34 14.96 -1.95
CA LEU A 85 12.32 13.87 -1.88
C LEU A 85 13.71 14.32 -2.34
N ALA A 86 13.81 15.03 -3.48
CA ALA A 86 15.08 15.56 -3.98
C ALA A 86 15.75 16.51 -2.96
N LYS A 87 14.98 17.31 -2.23
CA LYS A 87 15.51 18.14 -1.15
C LYS A 87 16.03 17.30 0.02
N VAL A 88 15.31 16.26 0.44
CA VAL A 88 15.78 15.32 1.48
C VAL A 88 17.10 14.67 1.06
N LEU A 89 17.17 14.18 -0.18
CA LEU A 89 18.38 13.58 -0.75
C LEU A 89 19.55 14.58 -0.86
N SER A 90 19.27 15.85 -1.18
CA SER A 90 20.29 16.91 -1.17
C SER A 90 20.85 17.16 0.23
N VAL A 91 20.00 17.17 1.25
CA VAL A 91 20.42 17.30 2.65
C VAL A 91 21.28 16.10 3.07
N ILE A 92 20.90 14.89 2.68
CA ILE A 92 21.69 13.68 2.90
C ILE A 92 23.04 13.84 2.21
N ASN A 93 23.08 14.17 0.91
CA ASN A 93 24.33 14.32 0.15
C ASN A 93 25.31 15.33 0.77
N ALA A 94 24.79 16.42 1.34
CA ALA A 94 25.59 17.43 2.01
C ALA A 94 26.16 16.95 3.36
N HIS A 95 25.59 15.90 3.97
CA HIS A 95 26.01 15.34 5.25
C HIS A 95 26.82 14.06 5.09
N THR A 96 26.45 13.22 4.15
CA THR A 96 27.12 11.99 3.76
C THR A 96 26.95 11.80 2.26
N GLU A 97 28.04 11.57 1.54
CA GLU A 97 28.01 11.49 0.07
C GLU A 97 26.93 10.51 -0.41
N ILE A 98 25.98 10.97 -1.22
CA ILE A 98 24.81 10.16 -1.61
C ILE A 98 25.19 8.93 -2.42
N LYS A 99 26.39 8.92 -3.03
CA LYS A 99 26.93 7.82 -3.83
C LYS A 99 27.03 6.49 -3.08
N GLN A 100 27.03 6.52 -1.74
CA GLN A 100 27.04 5.31 -0.92
C GLN A 100 25.67 4.60 -0.89
N TYR A 101 24.60 5.32 -1.25
CA TYR A 101 23.24 4.79 -1.34
C TYR A 101 22.90 4.46 -2.80
N GLN A 102 22.21 3.35 -2.99
CA GLN A 102 21.77 2.86 -4.28
C GLN A 102 20.29 3.14 -4.48
N LEU A 103 19.84 3.17 -5.73
CA LEU A 103 18.42 3.31 -6.05
C LEU A 103 17.59 2.17 -5.41
N SER A 104 18.18 0.98 -5.28
CA SER A 104 17.57 -0.19 -4.62
C SER A 104 17.35 -0.01 -3.12
N ASP A 105 18.04 0.94 -2.46
CA ASP A 105 17.80 1.24 -1.05
C ASP A 105 16.46 1.95 -0.86
N LEU A 106 16.00 2.69 -1.87
CA LEU A 106 14.67 3.30 -1.92
C LEU A 106 13.63 2.34 -2.51
N PHE A 107 13.96 1.75 -3.66
CA PHE A 107 13.06 0.91 -4.47
C PHE A 107 13.47 -0.56 -4.43
N ASP A 108 13.31 -1.17 -3.25
CA ASP A 108 13.61 -2.59 -3.08
C ASP A 108 12.66 -3.50 -3.88
N LYS A 109 12.99 -4.80 -3.92
CA LYS A 109 12.20 -5.81 -4.65
C LYS A 109 10.72 -5.81 -4.26
N LYS A 110 10.39 -5.55 -2.99
CA LYS A 110 9.00 -5.55 -2.50
C LYS A 110 8.25 -4.30 -2.95
N VAL A 111 8.88 -3.12 -2.87
CA VAL A 111 8.34 -1.86 -3.42
C VAL A 111 8.01 -2.03 -4.91
N LEU A 112 8.96 -2.57 -5.68
CA LEU A 112 8.75 -2.81 -7.11
C LEU A 112 7.66 -3.84 -7.37
N ARG A 113 7.60 -4.92 -6.58
CA ARG A 113 6.54 -5.95 -6.71
C ARG A 113 5.16 -5.37 -6.43
N ILE A 114 5.00 -4.57 -5.37
CA ILE A 114 3.73 -3.89 -5.06
C ILE A 114 3.32 -2.98 -6.22
N SER A 115 4.25 -2.17 -6.73
CA SER A 115 3.97 -1.30 -7.88
C SER A 115 3.54 -2.10 -9.11
N SER A 116 4.21 -3.21 -9.42
CA SER A 116 3.85 -4.08 -10.54
C SER A 116 2.46 -4.68 -10.37
N VAL A 117 2.14 -5.20 -9.19
CA VAL A 117 0.82 -5.77 -8.88
C VAL A 117 -0.26 -4.69 -8.94
N MET A 118 0.01 -3.47 -8.49
CA MET A 118 -0.92 -2.35 -8.64
C MET A 118 -1.21 -2.02 -10.11
N SER A 119 -0.18 -2.04 -10.97
CA SER A 119 -0.34 -1.83 -12.41
C SER A 119 -1.17 -2.95 -13.04
N SER A 120 -0.86 -4.22 -12.77
CA SER A 120 -1.62 -5.35 -13.30
C SER A 120 -3.07 -5.35 -12.82
N LEU A 121 -3.31 -4.99 -11.55
CA LEU A 121 -4.64 -4.90 -10.98
C LEU A 121 -5.53 -3.84 -11.67
N ALA A 122 -4.94 -2.83 -12.32
CA ALA A 122 -5.70 -1.84 -13.07
C ALA A 122 -6.39 -2.41 -14.33
N ASP A 123 -5.87 -3.53 -14.85
CA ASP A 123 -6.40 -4.21 -16.04
C ASP A 123 -7.38 -5.36 -15.68
N GLU A 124 -7.53 -5.65 -14.39
CA GLU A 124 -8.40 -6.72 -13.87
C GLU A 124 -9.88 -6.31 -13.83
N ASN A 125 -10.77 -7.30 -13.65
CA ASN A 125 -12.19 -7.05 -13.44
C ASN A 125 -12.72 -7.75 -12.17
N PHE A 126 -13.92 -7.35 -11.75
CA PHE A 126 -14.52 -7.86 -10.53
C PHE A 126 -14.65 -9.39 -10.50
N ALA A 127 -14.93 -10.03 -11.65
CA ALA A 127 -15.12 -11.48 -11.73
C ALA A 127 -13.83 -12.29 -11.51
N THR A 128 -12.67 -11.66 -11.70
CA THR A 128 -11.35 -12.31 -11.70
C THR A 128 -10.52 -12.00 -10.45
N ILE A 129 -11.00 -11.11 -9.57
CA ILE A 129 -10.22 -10.61 -8.44
C ILE A 129 -9.71 -11.69 -7.47
N ASN A 130 -10.49 -12.74 -7.24
CA ASN A 130 -10.06 -13.85 -6.38
C ASN A 130 -8.91 -14.65 -7.01
N ASN A 131 -8.95 -14.85 -8.33
CA ASN A 131 -7.88 -15.54 -9.05
C ASN A 131 -6.61 -14.69 -9.03
N PHE A 132 -6.74 -13.37 -9.21
CA PHE A 132 -5.64 -12.42 -9.12
C PHE A 132 -4.98 -12.44 -7.72
N ILE A 133 -5.79 -12.39 -6.65
CA ILE A 133 -5.26 -12.49 -5.28
C ILE A 133 -4.56 -13.83 -5.05
N THR A 134 -5.10 -14.91 -5.62
CA THR A 134 -4.50 -16.25 -5.51
C THR A 134 -3.16 -16.33 -6.24
N SER A 135 -3.04 -15.75 -7.45
CA SER A 135 -1.76 -15.73 -8.18
C SER A 135 -0.68 -14.90 -7.49
N GLU A 136 -1.07 -13.92 -6.67
CA GLU A 136 -0.15 -13.05 -5.91
C GLU A 136 -0.17 -13.32 -4.40
N ILE A 137 -0.60 -14.52 -3.98
CA ILE A 137 -0.90 -14.82 -2.57
C ILE A 137 0.27 -14.53 -1.62
N ASP A 138 1.51 -14.80 -2.03
CA ASP A 138 2.72 -14.52 -1.24
C ASP A 138 2.89 -13.04 -0.93
N LEU A 139 2.60 -12.18 -1.92
CA LEU A 139 2.65 -10.73 -1.71
C LEU A 139 1.54 -10.31 -0.74
N PHE A 140 0.32 -10.78 -0.97
CA PHE A 140 -0.82 -10.43 -0.12
C PHE A 140 -0.64 -10.89 1.34
N MET A 141 0.00 -12.05 1.56
CA MET A 141 0.38 -12.53 2.89
C MET A 141 1.41 -11.61 3.57
N ASP A 142 2.44 -11.16 2.84
CA ASP A 142 3.43 -10.18 3.35
C ASP A 142 2.76 -8.84 3.70
N LEU A 143 1.84 -8.38 2.84
CA LEU A 143 1.13 -7.12 3.00
C LEU A 143 0.17 -7.09 4.21
N ILE A 144 -0.28 -8.24 4.72
CA ILE A 144 -1.04 -8.29 5.98
C ILE A 144 -0.23 -7.67 7.12
N GLY A 145 1.09 -7.87 7.15
CA GLY A 145 1.98 -7.26 8.15
C GLY A 145 2.04 -5.74 8.03
N ASP A 146 2.14 -5.22 6.81
CA ASP A 146 2.17 -3.78 6.54
C ASP A 146 0.84 -3.12 6.92
N TRP A 147 -0.29 -3.71 6.49
CA TRP A 147 -1.61 -3.19 6.83
C TRP A 147 -1.93 -3.30 8.32
N GLY A 148 -1.51 -4.38 8.99
CA GLY A 148 -1.61 -4.49 10.44
C GLY A 148 -0.79 -3.42 11.17
N SER A 149 0.39 -3.08 10.65
CA SER A 149 1.23 -2.00 11.20
C SER A 149 0.61 -0.62 10.98
N LEU A 150 -0.03 -0.39 9.83
CA LEU A 150 -0.77 0.83 9.54
C LEU A 150 -2.04 0.93 10.42
N ASP A 151 -2.75 -0.18 10.62
CA ASP A 151 -3.98 -0.22 11.40
C ASP A 151 -3.73 0.05 12.89
N SER A 152 -2.71 -0.60 13.46
CA SER A 152 -2.30 -0.40 14.87
C SER A 152 -1.87 1.05 15.14
N LYS A 153 -1.32 1.73 14.14
CA LYS A 153 -0.96 3.15 14.18
C LYS A 153 -2.13 4.08 13.79
N LYS A 154 -3.35 3.56 13.62
CA LYS A 154 -4.56 4.30 13.23
C LYS A 154 -4.42 5.06 11.90
N LYS A 155 -3.62 4.55 10.97
CA LYS A 155 -3.38 5.16 9.64
C LYS A 155 -4.32 4.66 8.53
N LEU A 156 -5.19 3.71 8.87
CA LEU A 156 -6.28 3.25 8.01
C LEU A 156 -7.58 3.96 8.41
N SER A 157 -8.35 4.41 7.41
CA SER A 157 -9.72 4.86 7.63
C SER A 157 -10.64 3.70 8.07
N ASN A 158 -11.84 4.01 8.54
CA ASN A 158 -12.82 2.98 8.91
C ASN A 158 -13.13 2.04 7.74
N ASP A 159 -13.30 2.59 6.53
CA ASP A 159 -13.55 1.80 5.32
C ASP A 159 -12.33 0.94 4.96
N GLU A 160 -11.13 1.51 4.99
CA GLU A 160 -9.88 0.79 4.72
C GLU A 160 -9.67 -0.36 5.71
N ARG A 161 -9.98 -0.15 6.99
CA ARG A 161 -9.94 -1.20 8.01
C ARG A 161 -10.97 -2.29 7.73
N SER A 162 -12.16 -1.94 7.25
CA SER A 162 -13.18 -2.92 6.87
C SER A 162 -12.70 -3.77 5.69
N TYR A 163 -12.17 -3.15 4.63
CA TYR A 163 -11.59 -3.85 3.48
C TYR A 163 -10.43 -4.75 3.88
N PHE A 164 -9.53 -4.25 4.73
CA PHE A 164 -8.41 -5.02 5.24
C PHE A 164 -8.86 -6.30 5.96
N LYS A 165 -9.89 -6.21 6.81
CA LYS A 165 -10.44 -7.37 7.53
C LYS A 165 -11.06 -8.40 6.58
N GLU A 166 -11.79 -7.96 5.56
CA GLU A 166 -12.35 -8.87 4.56
C GLU A 166 -11.25 -9.53 3.73
N LEU A 167 -10.23 -8.77 3.33
CA LEU A 167 -9.10 -9.27 2.58
C LEU A 167 -8.31 -10.31 3.39
N GLN A 168 -8.09 -10.05 4.68
CA GLN A 168 -7.42 -10.98 5.59
C GLN A 168 -8.18 -12.32 5.69
N LYS A 169 -9.52 -12.29 5.76
CA LYS A 169 -10.34 -13.51 5.75
C LYS A 169 -10.21 -14.26 4.43
N LEU A 170 -10.26 -13.53 3.31
CA LEU A 170 -10.14 -14.11 1.97
C LEU A 170 -8.78 -14.78 1.78
N ILE A 171 -7.69 -14.08 2.09
CA ILE A 171 -6.32 -14.60 1.98
C ILE A 171 -6.16 -15.86 2.82
N LYS A 172 -6.63 -15.85 4.08
CA LYS A 172 -6.58 -17.02 4.97
C LYS A 172 -7.32 -18.22 4.35
N HIS A 173 -8.53 -18.00 3.83
CA HIS A 173 -9.32 -19.04 3.19
C HIS A 173 -8.67 -19.59 1.91
N LEU A 174 -8.01 -18.74 1.12
CA LEU A 174 -7.29 -19.15 -0.08
C LEU A 174 -6.03 -19.96 0.25
N ALA A 175 -5.28 -19.54 1.28
CA ALA A 175 -4.11 -20.28 1.77
C ALA A 175 -4.50 -21.68 2.28
N ASP A 176 -5.56 -21.77 3.09
CA ASP A 176 -6.07 -23.04 3.64
C ASP A 176 -6.57 -24.02 2.55
N LYS A 177 -6.95 -23.51 1.36
CA LYS A 177 -7.36 -24.33 0.21
C LYS A 177 -6.17 -24.83 -0.61
N GLY A 178 -5.13 -24.01 -0.78
CA GLY A 178 -3.93 -24.40 -1.52
C GLY A 178 -3.16 -25.55 -0.86
N ASP A 179 -3.16 -25.61 0.47
CA ASP A 179 -2.53 -26.71 1.22
C ASP A 179 -3.29 -28.04 1.07
N LYS A 180 -4.61 -28.01 0.84
CA LYS A 180 -5.44 -29.21 0.70
C LYS A 180 -5.47 -29.79 -0.72
N SER A 181 -5.06 -29.04 -1.74
CA SER A 181 -4.96 -29.55 -3.11
C SER A 181 -3.62 -30.23 -3.41
N ASN A 182 -2.63 -30.06 -2.53
CA ASN A 182 -1.27 -30.58 -2.68
C ASN A 182 -0.95 -31.74 -1.70
N ALA A 183 -1.94 -32.24 -0.96
CA ALA A 183 -1.88 -33.37 -0.04
C ALA A 183 -2.79 -34.50 -0.54
#